data_AF-A0AAQ3W9Q9-F1
#
_entry.id   AF-A0AAQ3W9Q9-F1
#
_cell.length_a   1.000
_cell.length_b   1.000
_cell.length_c   1.000
_cell.angle_alpha   90.00
_cell.angle_beta   90.00
_cell.angle_gamma   90.00
#
_symmetry.space_group_name_H-M   'P 1'
#
loop_
_entity.id
_entity.type
_entity.pdbx_description
1 polymer ?
#
loop_
_entity_poly.entity_id
_entity_poly.type
_entity_poly.pdbx_seq_one_letter_code
_entity_poly.pdbx_strand_id
1 'polypeptide(L)'
;MTQKGKWMILLFVDSLLFILALSINIVPLYFLVMLLSFVIYKYGNPVLFKEYDDRKKQKYKEYQVVQEAAKKVIRTGKLLKKKEL
;
A
#
# COMPACT_ATOMS: atom_id res chain seq x y z
N MET A 1 -13.95 -20.69 -8.47
CA MET A 1 -13.43 -19.30 -8.50
C MET A 1 -12.05 -19.28 -7.87
N THR A 2 -11.08 -18.59 -8.49
CA THR A 2 -9.77 -18.37 -7.85
C THR A 2 -9.91 -17.45 -6.64
N GLN A 3 -9.06 -17.61 -5.62
CA GLN A 3 -9.09 -16.77 -4.41
C GLN A 3 -9.00 -15.27 -4.77
N LYS A 4 -8.13 -14.91 -5.72
CA LYS A 4 -8.05 -13.53 -6.27
C LYS A 4 -9.39 -13.05 -6.85
N GLY A 5 -10.07 -13.88 -7.64
CA GLY A 5 -11.36 -13.53 -8.25
C GLY A 5 -12.46 -13.26 -7.22
N LYS A 6 -12.51 -14.05 -6.13
CA LYS A 6 -13.47 -13.82 -5.03
C LYS A 6 -13.28 -12.44 -4.38
N TRP A 7 -12.03 -12.09 -4.06
CA TRP A 7 -11.73 -10.79 -3.47
C TRP A 7 -11.98 -9.62 -4.43
N MET A 8 -11.73 -9.81 -5.72
CA MET A 8 -11.99 -8.80 -6.75
C MET A 8 -13.50 -8.52 -6.89
N ILE A 9 -14.32 -9.56 -6.93
CA ILE A 9 -15.79 -9.43 -6.94
C ILE A 9 -16.26 -8.75 -5.65
N LEU A 10 -15.71 -9.12 -4.49
CA LEU A 10 -16.08 -8.53 -3.22
C LEU A 10 -15.77 -7.02 -3.17
N LEU A 11 -14.61 -6.62 -3.70
CA LEU A 11 -14.19 -5.22 -3.83
C LEU A 11 -15.09 -4.44 -4.81
N PHE A 12 -15.51 -5.09 -5.89
CA PHE A 12 -16.45 -4.51 -6.85
C PHE A 12 -17.84 -4.31 -6.23
N VAL A 13 -18.35 -5.31 -5.49
CA VAL A 13 -19.63 -5.23 -4.77
C VAL A 13 -19.60 -4.14 -3.70
N ASP A 14 -18.50 -4.05 -2.93
CA ASP A 14 -18.30 -2.98 -1.93
C ASP A 14 -18.37 -1.59 -2.56
N SER A 15 -17.74 -1.42 -3.74
CA SER A 15 -17.79 -0.16 -4.49
C SER A 15 -19.21 0.17 -4.97
N LEU A 16 -19.97 -0.82 -5.46
CA LEU A 16 -21.37 -0.62 -5.84
C LEU A 16 -22.25 -0.26 -4.65
N LEU A 17 -22.02 -0.92 -3.51
CA LEU A 17 -22.75 -0.66 -2.27
C LEU A 17 -22.48 0.77 -1.76
N PHE A 18 -21.25 1.25 -1.90
CA PHE A 18 -20.90 2.64 -1.60
C PHE A 18 -21.66 3.63 -2.47
N ILE A 19 -21.72 3.41 -3.79
CA ILE A 19 -22.46 4.26 -4.73
C ILE A 19 -23.96 4.27 -4.40
N LEU A 20 -24.53 3.10 -4.06
CA LEU A 20 -25.92 3.01 -3.62
C LEU A 20 -26.16 3.76 -2.31
N ALA A 21 -25.26 3.64 -1.34
CA ALA A 21 -25.34 4.39 -0.09
C ALA A 21 -25.31 5.90 -0.34
N LEU A 22 -24.45 6.37 -1.24
CA LEU A 22 -24.40 7.75 -1.72
C LEU A 22 -25.73 8.20 -2.32
N SER A 23 -26.33 7.37 -3.17
CA SER A 23 -27.59 7.71 -3.83
C SER A 23 -28.77 7.82 -2.87
N ILE A 24 -28.84 6.96 -1.84
CA ILE A 24 -29.99 6.91 -0.91
C ILE A 24 -29.78 7.85 0.30
N ASN A 25 -28.56 8.40 0.48
CA ASN A 25 -28.18 9.27 1.61
C ASN A 25 -28.38 8.63 3.00
N ILE A 26 -28.31 7.30 3.10
CA ILE A 26 -28.46 6.58 4.37
C ILE A 26 -27.14 6.60 5.13
N VAL A 27 -27.02 7.51 6.11
CA VAL A 27 -25.78 7.70 6.89
C VAL A 27 -25.27 6.42 7.57
N PRO A 28 -26.12 5.59 8.21
CA PRO A 28 -25.67 4.33 8.80
C PRO A 28 -25.09 3.32 7.80
N LEU A 29 -25.53 3.35 6.55
CA LEU A 29 -25.09 2.42 5.52
C LEU A 29 -23.62 2.67 5.13
N TYR A 30 -23.15 3.93 5.19
CA TYR A 30 -21.73 4.22 5.00
C TYR A 30 -20.85 3.56 6.07
N PHE A 31 -21.33 3.43 7.30
CA PHE A 31 -20.57 2.78 8.37
C PHE A 31 -20.41 1.28 8.09
N LEU A 32 -21.45 0.64 7.57
CA LEU A 32 -21.41 -0.75 7.10
C LEU A 32 -20.46 -0.94 5.92
N VAL A 33 -20.53 -0.06 4.93
CA VAL A 33 -19.59 -0.07 3.79
C VAL A 33 -18.16 0.11 4.28
N MET A 34 -17.90 1.06 5.18
CA MET A 34 -16.56 1.30 5.73
C MET A 34 -16.00 0.07 6.46
N LEU A 35 -16.83 -0.62 7.24
CA LEU A 35 -16.43 -1.88 7.90
C LEU A 35 -16.12 -2.97 6.87
N LEU A 36 -16.94 -3.10 5.83
CA LEU A 36 -16.75 -4.08 4.76
C LEU A 36 -15.46 -3.79 3.98
N SER A 37 -15.22 -2.52 3.60
CA SER A 37 -13.98 -2.06 2.99
C SER A 37 -12.77 -2.35 3.86
N PHE A 38 -12.87 -2.19 5.20
CA PHE A 38 -11.78 -2.50 6.12
C PHE A 38 -11.43 -3.99 6.14
N VAL A 39 -12.43 -4.87 6.10
CA VAL A 39 -12.23 -6.32 6.00
C VAL A 39 -11.56 -6.69 4.67
N ILE A 40 -12.02 -6.10 3.56
CA ILE A 40 -11.43 -6.32 2.23
C ILE A 40 -9.98 -5.81 2.19
N TYR A 41 -9.71 -4.66 2.80
CA TYR A 41 -8.36 -4.12 2.91
C TYR A 41 -7.44 -5.07 3.71
N LYS A 42 -7.90 -5.59 4.85
CA LYS A 42 -7.07 -6.44 5.70
C LYS A 42 -6.76 -7.80 5.07
N TYR A 43 -7.74 -8.44 4.43
CA TYR A 43 -7.63 -9.83 3.97
C TYR A 43 -7.56 -9.98 2.45
N GLY A 44 -8.19 -9.08 1.70
CA GLY A 44 -8.19 -9.07 0.25
C GLY A 44 -6.96 -8.39 -0.35
N ASN A 45 -6.45 -7.32 0.28
CA ASN A 45 -5.29 -6.59 -0.24
C ASN A 45 -4.04 -7.50 -0.42
N PRO A 46 -3.66 -8.36 0.56
CA PRO A 46 -2.53 -9.27 0.39
C PRO A 46 -2.73 -10.32 -0.70
N VAL A 47 -3.97 -10.62 -1.09
CA VAL A 47 -4.29 -11.60 -2.13
C VAL A 47 -4.34 -10.93 -3.51
N LEU A 48 -4.95 -9.75 -3.60
CA LEU A 48 -5.11 -8.99 -4.83
C LEU A 48 -3.82 -8.30 -5.27
N PHE A 49 -3.09 -7.70 -4.33
CA PHE A 49 -1.96 -6.82 -4.62
C PHE A 49 -0.60 -7.41 -4.22
N LYS A 50 -0.52 -8.71 -3.90
CA LYS A 50 0.73 -9.39 -3.50
C LYS A 50 1.92 -9.03 -4.41
N GLU A 51 1.74 -9.22 -5.72
CA GLU A 51 2.78 -8.96 -6.72
C GLU A 51 3.16 -7.48 -6.81
N TYR A 52 2.20 -6.58 -6.59
CA TYR A 52 2.47 -5.14 -6.59
C TYR A 52 3.26 -4.73 -5.34
N ASP A 53 2.84 -5.22 -4.17
CA ASP A 53 3.49 -4.94 -2.89
C ASP A 53 4.91 -5.51 -2.82
N ASP A 54 5.13 -6.70 -3.38
CA ASP A 54 6.46 -7.31 -3.45
C ASP A 54 7.42 -6.47 -4.32
N ARG A 55 6.95 -5.98 -5.48
CA ARG A 55 7.73 -5.03 -6.31
C ARG A 55 8.02 -3.72 -5.57
N LYS A 56 7.05 -3.20 -4.82
CA LYS A 56 7.20 -1.96 -4.05
C LYS A 56 8.21 -2.14 -2.91
N LYS A 57 8.16 -3.26 -2.19
CA LYS A 57 9.12 -3.60 -1.13
C LYS A 57 10.54 -3.74 -1.67
N GLN A 58 10.71 -4.33 -2.86
CA GLN A 58 12.02 -4.44 -3.48
C GLN A 58 12.64 -3.07 -3.76
N LYS A 59 11.87 -2.15 -4.40
CA LYS A 59 12.32 -0.78 -4.62
C LYS A 59 12.67 -0.06 -3.30
N TYR A 60 11.86 -0.25 -2.27
CA TYR A 60 12.10 0.39 -0.97
C TYR A 60 13.43 -0.08 -0.33
N LYS A 61 13.77 -1.36 -0.47
CA LYS A 61 15.07 -1.89 -0.02
C LYS A 61 16.24 -1.27 -0.79
N GLU A 62 16.12 -1.13 -2.11
CA GLU A 62 17.16 -0.47 -2.92
C GLU A 62 17.38 0.99 -2.48
N TYR A 63 16.30 1.74 -2.24
CA TYR A 63 16.41 3.11 -1.71
C TYR A 63 17.02 3.16 -0.31
N GLN A 64 16.70 2.21 0.57
CA GLN A 64 17.31 2.15 1.91
C GLN A 64 18.82 1.92 1.84
N VAL A 65 19.29 1.03 0.97
CA VAL A 65 20.74 0.77 0.79
C VAL A 65 21.46 2.04 0.34
N VAL A 66 20.88 2.79 -0.60
CA VAL A 66 21.45 4.07 -1.08
C VAL A 66 21.49 5.11 0.04
N GLN A 67 20.40 5.25 0.81
CA GLN A 67 20.34 6.19 1.93
C GLN A 67 21.34 5.85 3.04
N GLU A 68 21.49 4.57 3.39
CA GLU A 68 22.46 4.13 4.37
C GLU A 68 23.90 4.36 3.89
N ALA A 69 24.20 4.10 2.62
CA ALA A 69 25.50 4.39 2.03
C ALA A 69 25.81 5.90 2.06
N ALA A 70 24.85 6.75 1.67
CA ALA A 70 24.99 8.19 1.74
C ALA A 70 25.24 8.67 3.18
N LYS A 71 24.46 8.16 4.15
CA LYS A 71 24.60 8.49 5.56
C LYS A 71 25.96 8.06 6.13
N LYS A 72 26.48 6.89 5.74
CA LYS A 72 27.82 6.43 6.13
C LYS A 72 28.92 7.31 5.54
N VAL A 73 28.82 7.69 4.26
CA VAL A 73 29.80 8.56 3.59
C VAL A 73 29.88 9.93 4.26
N ILE A 74 28.72 10.53 4.58
CA ILE A 74 28.64 11.79 5.33
C ILE A 74 29.26 11.63 6.72
N ARG A 75 28.87 10.57 7.47
CA ARG A 75 29.36 10.32 8.83
C ARG A 75 30.86 10.04 8.91
N THR A 76 31.44 9.42 7.88
CA THR A 76 32.88 9.07 7.86
C THR A 76 33.76 10.25 7.48
N GLY A 77 33.19 11.42 7.14
CA GLY A 77 33.95 12.62 6.77
C GLY A 77 34.79 12.46 5.49
N LYS A 78 34.61 11.36 4.73
CA LYS A 78 35.36 11.08 3.50
C LYS A 78 35.20 12.18 2.44
N LEU A 79 34.09 12.93 2.48
CA LEU A 79 33.84 14.10 1.64
C LEU A 79 34.72 15.31 2.01
N LEU A 80 35.08 15.49 3.28
CA LEU A 80 35.94 16.58 3.72
C LEU A 80 37.42 16.29 3.43
N LYS A 81 37.84 15.02 3.57
CA LYS A 81 39.24 14.60 3.34
C LYS A 81 39.69 14.70 1.87
N LYS A 82 38.77 14.74 0.90
CA LYS A 82 39.07 14.92 -0.54
C LYS A 82 39.24 16.39 -0.94
N LYS A 83 38.80 17.34 -0.10
CA LYS A 83 38.88 18.79 -0.39
C LYS A 83 40.20 19.42 0.06
N GLU A 84 40.99 18.71 0.87
CA GLU A 84 42.29 19.18 1.40
C GLU A 84 43.52 18.57 0.68
N LEU A 85 43.35 18.06 -0.54
CA LEU A 85 44.43 17.68 -1.47
C LEU A 85 44.25 18.46 -2.77
#